data_AF-A0A1F6JSX6-F1
#
_entry.id   AF-A0A1F6JSX6-F1
#
_cell.length_a   1.000
_cell.length_b   1.000
_cell.length_c   1.000
_cell.angle_alpha   90.00
_cell.angle_beta   90.00
_cell.angle_gamma   90.00
#
_symmetry.space_group_name_H-M   'P 1'
#
loop_
_entity.id
_entity.type
_entity.pdbx_description
1 polymer ?
#
loop_
_entity_poly.entity_id
_entity_poly.type
_entity_poly.pdbx_seq_one_letter_code
_entity_poly.pdbx_strand_id
1 'polypeptide(L)'
;MKSFGSRDLENFVKKFNFTFHSISSSHHAKYYPPKSRISTDPSRPFFQFQLGRKTYDPHSASRYISQLKKLGLTKEEIEKNI
;
A
#
# COMPACT_ATOMS: atom_id res chain seq x y z
N MET A 1 -7.71 -7.78 12.45
CA MET A 1 -6.74 -6.84 11.86
C MET A 1 -6.81 -5.54 12.64
N LYS A 2 -5.66 -4.91 12.94
CA LYS A 2 -5.65 -3.57 13.50
C LYS A 2 -6.22 -2.57 12.50
N SER A 3 -6.86 -1.54 13.01
CA SER A 3 -7.27 -0.36 12.24
C SER A 3 -6.02 0.45 11.87
N PHE A 4 -5.92 0.88 10.62
CA PHE A 4 -4.80 1.70 10.14
C PHE A 4 -5.29 2.82 9.21
N GLY A 5 -4.47 3.86 9.06
CA GLY A 5 -4.73 5.02 8.22
C GLY A 5 -3.66 5.27 7.17
N SER A 6 -3.74 6.43 6.53
CA SER A 6 -2.84 6.80 5.43
C SER A 6 -1.39 6.96 5.87
N ARG A 7 -1.15 7.38 7.13
CA ARG A 7 0.19 7.54 7.68
C ARG A 7 0.88 6.19 7.91
N ASP A 8 0.13 5.18 8.32
CA ASP A 8 0.65 3.81 8.51
C ASP A 8 1.07 3.21 7.16
N LEU A 9 0.23 3.38 6.13
CA LEU A 9 0.57 2.98 4.76
C LEU A 9 1.78 3.73 4.21
N GLU A 10 1.90 5.03 4.47
CA GLU A 10 3.05 5.83 4.04
C GLU A 10 4.35 5.35 4.69
N ASN A 11 4.32 5.06 5.98
CA ASN A 11 5.48 4.50 6.70
C ASN A 11 5.82 3.10 6.19
N PHE A 12 4.82 2.28 5.92
CA PHE A 12 4.99 0.94 5.36
C PHE A 12 5.70 0.99 4.02
N VAL A 13 5.18 1.76 3.05
CA VAL A 13 5.75 1.81 1.69
C VAL A 13 7.18 2.34 1.72
N LYS A 14 7.50 3.33 2.57
CA LYS A 14 8.87 3.80 2.79
C LYS A 14 9.78 2.71 3.35
N LYS A 15 9.32 1.96 4.36
CA LYS A 15 10.08 0.86 4.98
C LYS A 15 10.41 -0.26 3.99
N PHE A 16 9.50 -0.54 3.05
CA PHE A 16 9.67 -1.57 2.04
C PHE A 16 10.28 -1.05 0.72
N ASN A 17 10.90 0.12 0.76
CA ASN A 17 11.59 0.73 -0.39
C ASN A 17 10.71 0.91 -1.63
N PHE A 18 9.43 1.20 -1.44
CA PHE A 18 8.59 1.62 -2.55
C PHE A 18 8.94 3.04 -2.96
N THR A 19 9.02 3.27 -4.27
CA THR A 19 9.33 4.57 -4.84
C THR A 19 8.05 5.37 -5.02
N PHE A 20 8.00 6.56 -4.41
CA PHE A 20 6.92 7.52 -4.67
C PHE A 20 6.97 7.97 -6.14
N HIS A 21 5.82 7.99 -6.80
CA HIS A 21 5.74 8.39 -8.20
C HIS A 21 4.96 9.69 -8.40
N SER A 22 3.72 9.74 -7.89
CA SER A 22 2.88 10.91 -8.05
C SER A 22 1.72 10.93 -7.06
N ILE A 23 1.13 12.11 -6.91
CA ILE A 23 -0.20 12.28 -6.34
C ILE A 23 -1.19 12.36 -7.51
N SER A 24 -1.98 11.31 -7.72
CA SER A 24 -3.01 11.30 -8.76
C SER A 24 -4.30 11.84 -8.15
N SER A 25 -4.65 13.10 -8.45
CA SER A 25 -5.64 13.92 -7.69
C SER A 25 -5.19 14.17 -6.25
N SER A 26 -5.52 15.32 -5.66
CA SER A 26 -5.04 15.81 -4.35
C SER A 26 -5.27 14.88 -3.13
N HIS A 27 -5.81 13.68 -3.35
CA HIS A 27 -6.21 12.73 -2.32
C HIS A 27 -5.62 11.33 -2.46
N HIS A 28 -4.81 11.01 -3.49
CA HIS A 28 -4.21 9.67 -3.61
C HIS A 28 -2.72 9.73 -3.87
N ALA A 29 -1.96 8.91 -3.16
CA ALA A 29 -0.53 8.72 -3.42
C ALA A 29 -0.29 7.40 -4.16
N LYS A 30 0.58 7.45 -5.16
CA LYS A 30 0.98 6.31 -5.98
C LYS A 30 2.44 5.95 -5.73
N TYR A 31 2.69 4.68 -5.46
CA TYR A 31 3.99 4.11 -5.13
C TYR A 31 4.27 2.86 -5.98
N TYR A 32 5.52 2.66 -6.38
CA TYR A 32 5.95 1.46 -7.10
C TYR A 32 6.81 0.57 -6.19
N PRO A 33 6.61 -0.75 -6.17
CA PRO A 33 7.46 -1.65 -5.39
C PRO A 33 8.89 -1.71 -5.97
N PRO A 34 9.89 -2.10 -5.17
CA PRO A 34 11.25 -2.33 -5.67
C PRO A 34 11.28 -3.47 -6.69
N LYS A 35 12.23 -3.44 -7.63
CA LYS A 35 12.35 -4.45 -8.72
C LYS A 35 12.50 -5.90 -8.23
N SER A 36 12.93 -6.10 -6.98
CA SER A 36 13.02 -7.42 -6.35
C SER A 36 11.67 -8.04 -6.00
N ARG A 37 10.59 -7.25 -6.00
CA ARG A 37 9.23 -7.72 -5.75
C ARG A 37 8.55 -8.02 -7.08
N ILE A 38 8.09 -9.27 -7.22
CA ILE A 38 7.37 -9.71 -8.41
C ILE A 38 5.89 -9.43 -8.19
N SER A 39 5.30 -8.54 -9.00
CA SER A 39 3.86 -8.35 -9.02
C SER A 39 3.19 -9.56 -9.66
N THR A 40 2.19 -10.12 -8.98
CA THR A 40 1.31 -11.16 -9.54
C THR A 40 0.21 -10.56 -10.42
N ASP A 41 0.09 -9.23 -10.44
CA ASP A 41 -0.89 -8.48 -11.25
C ASP A 41 -0.13 -7.45 -12.11
N PRO A 42 0.27 -7.82 -13.34
CA PRO A 42 1.03 -6.93 -14.21
C PRO A 42 0.18 -5.75 -14.73
N SER A 43 -1.14 -5.82 -14.65
CA SER A 43 -2.04 -4.74 -15.05
C SER A 43 -2.01 -3.54 -14.09
N ARG A 44 -1.58 -3.77 -12.84
CA ARG A 44 -1.50 -2.75 -11.80
C ARG A 44 -0.19 -2.88 -11.01
N PRO A 45 0.95 -2.50 -11.62
CA PRO A 45 2.29 -2.66 -11.02
C PRO A 45 2.62 -1.58 -9.96
N PHE A 46 1.59 -1.03 -9.30
CA PHE A 46 1.74 0.07 -8.35
C PHE A 46 0.74 -0.08 -7.20
N PHE A 47 1.12 0.47 -6.05
CA PHE A 47 0.26 0.64 -4.91
C PHE A 47 -0.32 2.05 -4.90
N GLN A 48 -1.63 2.18 -4.67
CA GLN A 48 -2.29 3.48 -4.55
C GLN A 48 -3.26 3.47 -3.38
N PHE A 49 -3.16 4.49 -2.53
CA PHE A 49 -4.01 4.64 -1.34
C PHE A 49 -4.46 6.09 -1.14
N GLN A 50 -5.58 6.26 -0.43
CA GLN A 50 -6.16 7.57 -0.15
C GLN A 50 -5.43 8.27 1.00
N LEU A 51 -5.01 9.52 0.81
CA LEU A 51 -4.39 10.37 1.81
C LEU A 51 -5.41 11.01 2.76
N GLY A 52 -4.93 11.47 3.93
CA GLY A 52 -5.74 12.24 4.88
C GLY A 52 -6.72 11.41 5.71
N ARG A 53 -6.60 10.08 5.70
CA ARG A 53 -7.44 9.18 6.49
C ARG A 53 -6.71 8.79 7.77
N LYS A 54 -7.26 9.15 8.94
CA LYS A 54 -6.78 8.65 10.24
C LYS A 54 -6.98 7.14 10.38
N THR A 55 -8.08 6.64 9.84
CA THR A 55 -8.43 5.23 9.83
C THR A 55 -9.24 4.94 8.57
N TYR A 56 -8.94 3.83 7.91
CA TYR A 56 -9.75 3.33 6.81
C TYR A 56 -10.90 2.48 7.32
N ASP A 57 -12.02 2.49 6.59
CA ASP A 57 -13.09 1.53 6.79
C ASP A 57 -12.61 0.10 6.44
N PRO A 58 -13.28 -0.94 6.95
CA PRO A 58 -12.86 -2.33 6.72
C PRO A 58 -12.76 -2.73 5.24
N HIS A 59 -13.60 -2.17 4.38
CA HIS A 59 -13.59 -2.48 2.95
C HIS A 59 -12.36 -1.88 2.26
N SER A 60 -12.07 -0.60 2.52
CA SER A 60 -10.87 0.07 2.01
C SER A 60 -9.59 -0.59 2.54
N ALA A 61 -9.54 -0.90 3.84
CA ALA A 61 -8.41 -1.59 4.45
C ALA A 61 -8.15 -2.95 3.77
N SER A 62 -9.18 -3.76 3.58
CA SER A 62 -9.07 -5.06 2.91
C SER A 62 -8.57 -4.93 1.46
N ARG A 63 -9.05 -3.93 0.72
CA ARG A 63 -8.56 -3.63 -0.63
C ARG A 63 -7.07 -3.27 -0.65
N TYR A 64 -6.59 -2.48 0.29
CA TYR A 64 -5.17 -2.12 0.35
C TYR A 64 -4.28 -3.32 0.68
N ILE A 65 -4.71 -4.19 1.60
CA ILE A 65 -3.99 -5.43 1.88
C ILE A 65 -3.94 -6.34 0.65
N SER A 66 -5.05 -6.48 -0.07
CA SER A 66 -5.09 -7.26 -1.31
C SER A 66 -4.12 -6.71 -2.37
N GLN A 67 -4.05 -5.39 -2.53
CA GLN A 67 -3.08 -4.76 -3.44
C GLN A 67 -1.63 -5.04 -3.02
N LEU A 68 -1.29 -4.89 -1.74
CA LEU A 68 0.06 -5.16 -1.26
C LEU A 68 0.47 -6.62 -1.50
N LYS A 69 -0.44 -7.57 -1.26
CA LYS A 69 -0.21 -8.99 -1.56
C LYS A 69 0.06 -9.23 -3.05
N LYS A 70 -0.71 -8.59 -3.92
CA LYS A 70 -0.50 -8.66 -5.38
C LYS A 70 0.86 -8.09 -5.81
N LEU A 71 1.43 -7.17 -5.03
CA LEU A 71 2.77 -6.61 -5.27
C LEU A 71 3.87 -7.44 -4.60
N GLY A 72 3.57 -8.67 -4.17
CA GLY A 72 4.56 -9.62 -3.66
C GLY A 72 4.90 -9.46 -2.18
N LEU A 73 4.04 -8.83 -1.38
CA LEU A 73 4.19 -8.75 0.08
C LEU A 73 3.47 -9.91 0.75
N THR A 74 4.08 -10.52 1.77
CA THR A 74 3.43 -11.59 2.54
C THR A 74 2.44 -11.04 3.56
N LYS A 75 1.56 -11.91 4.07
CA LYS A 75 0.62 -11.54 5.12
C LYS A 75 1.36 -11.11 6.39
N GLU A 76 2.43 -11.80 6.76
CA GLU A 76 3.23 -11.54 7.95
C GLU A 76 3.96 -10.19 7.84
N GLU A 77 4.49 -9.86 6.66
CA GLU A 77 5.12 -8.56 6.40
C GLU A 77 4.12 -7.41 6.60
N ILE A 78 2.89 -7.60 6.11
CA ILE A 78 1.81 -6.63 6.23
C ILE A 78 1.38 -6.47 7.70
N GLU A 79 1.00 -7.56 8.37
CA GLU A 79 0.44 -7.52 9.73
C GLU A 79 1.43 -7.06 10.80
N LYS A 80 2.74 -7.27 10.58
CA LYS A 80 3.78 -6.80 11.52
C LYS A 80 4.03 -5.30 11.42
N ASN A 81 3.61 -4.65 10.34
CA ASN A 81 4.00 -3.28 10.01
C ASN A 81 2.82 -2.33 9.76
N ILE A 82 1.58 -2.80 9.89
CA ILE A 82 0.33 -2.04 9.73
C ILE A 82 -0.71 -2.51 10.75
#